data_AF-A0A2E4W2M1-F1
#
_entry.id   AF-A0A2E4W2M1-F1
#
_cell.length_a   1.000
_cell.length_b   1.000
_cell.length_c   1.000
_cell.angle_alpha   90.00
_cell.angle_beta   90.00
_cell.angle_gamma   90.00
#
_symmetry.space_group_name_H-M   'P 1'
#
loop_
_entity.id
_entity.type
_entity.pdbx_description
1 polymer ?
#
loop_
_entity_poly.entity_id
_entity_poly.type
_entity_poly.pdbx_seq_one_letter_code
_entity_poly.pdbx_strand_id
1 'polypeptide(L)'
;MSDSLYETPNEGEAAEKPTSKKVTKDLAAASAPKEENLLERLRATISAKVEREVVLLEVPDRKDVLLRISPNITQAQMKAWRKNAGEETKNGLDPTKFACQVIGQSCVGIEIDGQEVFDEMGNSLNFAADEVLEMTGTTRPVPDAVRAFFGTDPHIEGAALAILESAGYGDTVDVVDPTSLSSMS
;
A
#
# COMPACT_ATOMS: atom_id res chain seq x y z
N MET A 1 -27.39 14.18 -45.37
CA MET A 1 -27.76 12.81 -45.76
C MET A 1 -28.14 12.10 -44.48
N SER A 2 -29.41 11.72 -44.42
CA SER A 2 -30.10 11.05 -43.33
C SER A 2 -29.83 9.54 -43.34
N ASP A 3 -29.54 8.97 -42.17
CA ASP A 3 -30.02 7.66 -41.66
C ASP A 3 -29.46 7.55 -40.22
N SER A 4 -30.24 7.67 -39.12
CA SER A 4 -31.37 6.83 -38.70
C SER A 4 -30.91 5.35 -38.63
N LEU A 5 -31.06 4.58 -37.55
CA LEU A 5 -32.11 4.58 -36.54
C LEU A 5 -31.81 3.42 -35.54
N TYR A 6 -32.24 3.60 -34.28
CA TYR A 6 -32.57 2.61 -33.24
C TYR A 6 -31.69 2.46 -31.98
N GLU A 7 -32.20 3.17 -30.95
CA GLU A 7 -32.10 2.94 -29.51
C GLU A 7 -32.75 1.60 -29.06
N THR A 8 -32.29 1.11 -27.92
CA THR A 8 -32.84 0.05 -27.04
C THR A 8 -34.29 0.33 -26.60
N PRO A 9 -35.12 -0.68 -26.21
CA PRO A 9 -35.24 -0.99 -24.75
C PRO A 9 -35.77 -2.41 -24.33
N ASN A 10 -35.62 -2.68 -23.03
CA ASN A 10 -36.60 -3.24 -22.07
C ASN A 10 -36.72 -4.75 -21.69
N GLU A 11 -36.54 -4.97 -20.38
CA GLU A 11 -37.29 -5.79 -19.37
C GLU A 11 -37.80 -7.22 -19.63
N GLY A 12 -37.60 -8.10 -18.63
CA GLY A 12 -38.68 -8.98 -18.16
C GLY A 12 -38.40 -10.49 -17.94
N GLU A 13 -38.19 -10.85 -16.66
CA GLU A 13 -38.76 -12.00 -15.93
C GLU A 13 -38.40 -13.49 -16.21
N ALA A 14 -38.53 -14.24 -15.11
CA ALA A 14 -38.04 -15.57 -14.78
C ALA A 14 -39.06 -16.71 -15.03
N ALA A 15 -38.60 -17.97 -15.08
CA ALA A 15 -39.32 -19.15 -14.54
C ALA A 15 -38.49 -20.46 -14.57
N GLU A 16 -38.81 -21.35 -13.63
CA GLU A 16 -38.09 -22.54 -13.17
C GLU A 16 -38.16 -23.83 -14.05
N LYS A 17 -37.21 -24.73 -13.72
CA LYS A 17 -37.06 -26.20 -13.93
C LYS A 17 -38.37 -27.01 -13.76
N PRO A 18 -38.50 -28.35 -14.08
CA PRO A 18 -37.47 -29.40 -13.97
C PRO A 18 -37.56 -30.62 -14.94
N THR A 19 -36.56 -31.52 -14.93
CA THR A 19 -36.77 -32.98 -15.04
C THR A 19 -35.55 -33.78 -14.59
N SER A 20 -35.86 -34.97 -14.08
CA SER A 20 -35.17 -35.72 -13.04
C SER A 20 -34.00 -36.63 -13.46
N LYS A 21 -32.99 -36.67 -12.58
CA LYS A 21 -32.25 -37.83 -11.99
C LYS A 21 -32.09 -39.15 -12.77
N LYS A 22 -30.82 -39.55 -12.94
CA LYS A 22 -30.19 -40.82 -12.45
C LYS A 22 -28.69 -40.78 -12.81
N VAL A 23 -27.78 -40.45 -11.89
CA VAL A 23 -27.07 -41.33 -10.94
C VAL A 23 -26.64 -42.68 -11.55
N THR A 24 -25.34 -42.78 -11.87
CA THR A 24 -24.43 -43.88 -11.47
C THR A 24 -23.01 -43.42 -11.84
N LYS A 25 -22.13 -43.16 -10.87
CA LYS A 25 -21.25 -44.16 -10.24
C LYS A 25 -20.03 -44.41 -11.10
N ASP A 26 -18.99 -43.59 -10.89
CA ASP A 26 -17.61 -44.07 -10.95
C ASP A 26 -16.85 -43.48 -9.77
N LEU A 27 -16.50 -44.38 -8.86
CA LEU A 27 -15.48 -44.18 -7.85
C LEU A 27 -14.10 -44.17 -8.53
N ALA A 28 -13.17 -43.50 -7.86
CA ALA A 28 -11.74 -43.78 -7.88
C ALA A 28 -10.94 -43.31 -9.11
N ALA A 29 -10.61 -42.03 -9.09
CA ALA A 29 -9.20 -41.67 -9.14
C ALA A 29 -8.90 -40.84 -7.89
N ALA A 30 -8.64 -41.54 -6.78
CA ALA A 30 -7.89 -40.95 -5.67
C ALA A 30 -6.50 -40.65 -6.25
N SER A 31 -6.33 -39.43 -6.75
CA SER A 31 -5.02 -38.92 -7.10
C SER A 31 -4.21 -38.96 -5.81
N ALA A 32 -3.16 -39.77 -5.82
CA ALA A 32 -2.08 -39.71 -4.84
C ALA A 32 -1.77 -38.24 -4.53
N PRO A 33 -1.39 -37.89 -3.28
CA PRO A 33 -0.93 -36.54 -3.00
C PRO A 33 0.23 -36.29 -3.95
N LYS A 34 0.00 -35.47 -4.99
CA LYS A 34 1.11 -34.96 -5.78
C LYS A 34 1.97 -34.27 -4.74
N GLU A 35 3.14 -34.81 -4.46
CA GLU A 35 4.23 -34.02 -3.91
C GLU A 35 4.20 -32.72 -4.69
N GLU A 36 3.84 -31.62 -4.04
CA GLU A 36 3.71 -30.33 -4.72
C GLU A 36 4.98 -30.14 -5.53
N ASN A 37 4.84 -30.18 -6.86
CA ASN A 37 5.99 -30.06 -7.73
C ASN A 37 6.63 -28.72 -7.34
N LEU A 38 7.92 -28.73 -6.97
CA LEU A 38 8.59 -27.52 -6.47
C LEU A 38 8.42 -26.35 -7.45
N LEU A 39 8.29 -26.64 -8.75
CA LEU A 39 7.98 -25.67 -9.79
C LEU A 39 6.54 -25.11 -9.72
N GLU A 40 5.55 -25.92 -9.36
CA GLU A 40 4.16 -25.47 -9.16
C GLU A 40 4.04 -24.62 -7.90
N ARG A 41 4.72 -25.01 -6.80
CA ARG A 41 4.80 -24.20 -5.58
C ARG A 41 5.52 -22.88 -5.84
N LEU A 42 6.66 -22.92 -6.54
CA LEU A 42 7.39 -21.72 -6.93
C LEU A 42 6.54 -20.81 -7.83
N ARG A 43 5.81 -21.38 -8.80
CA ARG A 43 4.89 -20.61 -9.66
C ARG A 43 3.80 -19.94 -8.82
N ALA A 44 3.19 -20.67 -7.89
CA ALA A 44 2.17 -20.12 -7.00
C ALA A 44 2.73 -18.96 -6.16
N THR A 45 3.92 -19.15 -5.55
CA THR A 45 4.58 -18.13 -4.73
C THR A 45 4.97 -16.89 -5.54
N ILE A 46 5.57 -17.04 -6.73
CA ILE A 46 5.96 -15.90 -7.57
C ILE A 46 4.74 -15.18 -8.14
N SER A 47 3.63 -15.90 -8.39
CA SER A 47 2.40 -15.29 -8.90
C SER A 47 1.61 -14.53 -7.84
N ALA A 48 1.86 -14.78 -6.56
CA ALA A 48 1.23 -14.05 -5.48
C ALA A 48 1.71 -12.59 -5.47
N LYS A 49 0.79 -11.66 -5.21
CA LYS A 49 1.14 -10.26 -5.06
C LYS A 49 1.97 -10.09 -3.79
N VAL A 50 3.19 -9.59 -3.95
CA VAL A 50 4.06 -9.27 -2.81
C VAL A 50 3.58 -7.96 -2.22
N GLU A 51 3.08 -8.03 -0.99
CA GLU A 51 2.73 -6.87 -0.17
C GLU A 51 3.51 -6.93 1.13
N ARG A 52 4.00 -5.78 1.56
CA ARG A 52 4.66 -5.60 2.85
C ARG A 52 3.66 -5.14 3.89
N GLU A 53 3.88 -5.55 5.12
CA GLU A 53 3.07 -5.17 6.27
C GLU A 53 3.21 -3.68 6.60
N VAL A 54 2.18 -3.14 7.26
CA VAL A 54 2.16 -1.74 7.72
C VAL A 54 3.16 -1.58 8.85
N VAL A 55 3.96 -0.51 8.78
CA VAL A 55 4.98 -0.16 9.77
C VAL A 55 4.48 0.97 10.64
N LEU A 56 4.78 0.92 11.93
CA LEU A 56 4.52 2.01 12.86
C LEU A 56 5.76 2.91 12.97
N LEU A 57 5.57 4.20 12.74
CA LEU A 57 6.63 5.20 12.82
C LEU A 57 6.30 6.21 13.92
N GLU A 58 7.17 6.29 14.93
CA GLU A 58 7.05 7.29 16.00
C GLU A 58 7.28 8.69 15.46
N VAL A 59 6.46 9.64 15.93
CA VAL A 59 6.61 11.05 15.56
C VAL A 59 7.55 11.73 16.55
N PRO A 60 8.70 12.26 16.11
CA PRO A 60 9.63 12.92 17.02
C PRO A 60 8.96 14.06 17.78
N ASP A 61 9.29 14.19 19.07
CA ASP A 61 8.75 15.19 20.00
C ASP A 61 7.23 15.14 20.26
N ARG A 62 6.51 14.12 19.74
CA ARG A 62 5.11 13.85 20.09
C ARG A 62 5.00 12.45 20.66
N LYS A 63 5.07 12.37 22.00
CA LYS A 63 4.95 11.09 22.71
C LYS A 63 3.63 10.40 22.38
N ASP A 64 3.70 9.09 22.27
CA ASP A 64 2.55 8.19 22.08
C ASP A 64 1.80 8.39 20.76
N VAL A 65 2.28 9.25 19.85
CA VAL A 65 1.73 9.43 18.50
C VAL A 65 2.57 8.64 17.50
N LEU A 66 1.94 7.71 16.79
CA LEU A 66 2.57 6.91 15.73
C LEU A 66 1.82 7.08 14.41
N LEU A 67 2.56 7.00 13.30
CA LEU A 67 2.01 6.92 11.96
C LEU A 67 2.00 5.47 11.50
N ARG A 68 0.88 5.05 10.92
CA ARG A 68 0.74 3.76 10.23
C ARG A 68 1.13 3.98 8.78
N ILE A 69 2.25 3.41 8.37
CA ILE A 69 2.84 3.60 7.05
C ILE A 69 2.73 2.32 6.23
N SER A 70 2.25 2.43 4.99
CA SER A 70 2.35 1.36 4.00
C SER A 70 3.68 1.47 3.23
N PRO A 71 4.63 0.53 3.41
CA PRO A 71 5.92 0.54 2.70
C PRO A 71 5.83 -0.04 1.26
N ASN A 72 4.61 -0.16 0.72
CA ASN A 72 4.34 -0.66 -0.63
C ASN A 72 4.52 0.46 -1.68
N ILE A 73 5.72 1.02 -1.73
CA ILE A 73 6.07 2.15 -2.59
C ILE A 73 6.61 1.63 -3.94
N THR A 74 6.03 2.10 -5.03
CA THR A 74 6.46 1.76 -6.39
C THR A 74 7.40 2.81 -6.98
N GLN A 75 8.20 2.40 -7.97
CA GLN A 75 9.07 3.33 -8.72
C GLN A 75 8.28 4.44 -9.44
N ALA A 76 7.06 4.14 -9.91
CA ALA A 76 6.21 5.14 -10.54
C ALA A 76 5.75 6.21 -9.56
N GLN A 77 5.37 5.82 -8.33
CA GLN A 77 5.06 6.74 -7.24
C GLN A 77 6.28 7.60 -6.88
N MET A 78 7.45 6.98 -6.69
CA MET A 78 8.69 7.71 -6.39
C MET A 78 9.01 8.78 -7.43
N LYS A 79 8.90 8.43 -8.73
CA LYS A 79 9.11 9.40 -9.82
C LYS A 79 8.10 10.54 -9.77
N ALA A 80 6.82 10.24 -9.52
CA ALA A 80 5.79 11.26 -9.41
C ALA A 80 6.04 12.20 -8.22
N TRP A 81 6.45 11.66 -7.07
CA TRP A 81 6.77 12.42 -5.87
C TRP A 81 7.98 13.32 -6.06
N ARG A 82 9.06 12.83 -6.69
CA ARG A 82 10.24 13.65 -7.02
C ARG A 82 9.90 14.79 -7.99
N LYS A 83 9.10 14.50 -9.02
CA LYS A 83 8.59 15.52 -9.95
C LYS A 83 7.77 16.59 -9.21
N ASN A 84 6.84 16.18 -8.33
CA ASN A 84 6.04 17.09 -7.52
C ASN A 84 6.88 17.91 -6.53
N ALA A 85 8.02 17.37 -6.11
CA ALA A 85 9.02 18.04 -5.30
C ALA A 85 9.98 18.94 -6.10
N GLY A 86 9.82 19.06 -7.42
CA GLY A 86 10.52 20.04 -8.23
C GLY A 86 11.76 19.53 -8.96
N GLU A 87 12.01 18.21 -9.03
CA GLU A 87 13.18 17.61 -9.70
C GLU A 87 13.40 18.13 -11.14
N GLU A 88 12.32 18.39 -11.89
CA GLU A 88 12.37 18.90 -13.27
C GLU A 88 12.41 20.44 -13.36
N THR A 89 12.45 21.14 -12.23
CA THR A 89 12.48 22.61 -12.18
C THR A 89 13.92 23.14 -12.11
N LYS A 90 14.10 24.45 -12.39
CA LYS A 90 15.41 25.11 -12.31
C LYS A 90 16.05 25.04 -10.92
N ASN A 91 15.25 24.88 -9.88
CA ASN A 91 15.71 24.84 -8.49
C ASN A 91 16.13 23.44 -8.05
N GLY A 92 15.89 22.41 -8.87
CA GLY A 92 16.12 21.02 -8.52
C GLY A 92 15.11 20.48 -7.51
N LEU A 93 15.41 19.29 -6.99
CA LEU A 93 14.58 18.58 -6.01
C LEU A 93 14.61 19.30 -4.66
N ASP A 94 13.45 19.71 -4.15
CA ASP A 94 13.28 20.17 -2.76
C ASP A 94 13.20 18.94 -1.85
N PRO A 95 14.22 18.67 -1.00
CA PRO A 95 14.30 17.45 -0.19
C PRO A 95 13.18 17.39 0.84
N THR A 96 12.86 18.51 1.48
CA THR A 96 11.80 18.58 2.49
C THR A 96 10.43 18.37 1.85
N LYS A 97 10.17 18.97 0.68
CA LYS A 97 8.91 18.75 -0.05
C LYS A 97 8.80 17.30 -0.54
N PHE A 98 9.91 16.70 -0.97
CA PHE A 98 9.96 15.27 -1.31
C PHE A 98 9.66 14.38 -0.10
N ALA A 99 10.29 14.67 1.05
CA ALA A 99 10.03 13.96 2.30
C ALA A 99 8.55 14.04 2.71
N CYS A 100 7.93 15.22 2.57
CA CYS A 100 6.49 15.39 2.80
C CYS A 100 5.63 14.52 1.86
N GLN A 101 6.04 14.34 0.59
CA GLN A 101 5.34 13.44 -0.34
C GLN A 101 5.45 11.99 0.12
N VAL A 102 6.63 11.54 0.52
CA VAL A 102 6.85 10.16 1.00
C VAL A 102 5.95 9.88 2.20
N ILE A 103 5.99 10.72 3.23
CA ILE A 103 5.19 10.54 4.44
C ILE A 103 3.70 10.64 4.14
N GLY A 104 3.28 11.74 3.49
CA GLY A 104 1.86 12.02 3.28
C GLY A 104 1.16 11.00 2.40
N GLN A 105 1.84 10.43 1.40
CA GLN A 105 1.27 9.48 0.45
C GLN A 105 1.35 8.02 0.91
N SER A 106 2.20 7.71 1.90
CA SER A 106 2.34 6.36 2.46
C SER A 106 1.62 6.19 3.80
N CYS A 107 1.20 7.29 4.44
CA CYS A 107 0.41 7.28 5.66
C CYS A 107 -1.00 6.74 5.39
N VAL A 108 -1.32 5.60 5.99
CA VAL A 108 -2.63 4.95 5.92
C VAL A 108 -3.47 5.15 7.18
N GLY A 109 -2.86 5.62 8.27
CA GLY A 109 -3.52 5.79 9.56
C GLY A 109 -2.64 6.54 10.57
N ILE A 110 -3.28 7.03 11.64
CA ILE A 110 -2.62 7.63 12.80
C ILE A 110 -3.04 6.85 14.04
N GLU A 111 -2.09 6.62 14.94
CA GLU A 111 -2.28 5.90 16.19
C GLU A 111 -1.87 6.80 17.35
N ILE A 112 -2.66 6.79 18.43
CA ILE A 112 -2.34 7.46 19.69
C ILE A 112 -2.60 6.52 20.86
N ASP A 113 -1.70 6.47 21.83
CA ASP A 113 -1.83 5.61 23.03
C ASP A 113 -2.08 4.12 22.71
N GLY A 114 -1.53 3.64 21.58
CA GLY A 114 -1.73 2.26 21.12
C GLY A 114 -3.07 2.00 20.42
N GLN A 115 -3.83 3.05 20.08
CA GLN A 115 -5.14 2.95 19.44
C GLN A 115 -5.18 3.71 18.12
N GLU A 116 -5.62 3.02 17.06
CA GLU A 116 -5.84 3.65 15.76
C GLU A 116 -7.01 4.63 15.85
N VAL A 117 -6.82 5.82 15.29
CA VAL A 117 -7.80 6.89 15.31
C VAL A 117 -8.60 6.87 14.01
N PHE A 118 -9.92 6.92 14.15
CA PHE A 118 -10.87 6.88 13.04
C PHE A 118 -11.71 8.15 13.01
N ASP A 119 -12.17 8.54 11.82
CA ASP A 119 -13.18 9.58 11.63
C ASP A 119 -14.58 9.10 12.09
N GLU A 120 -15.57 10.00 12.02
CA GLU A 120 -16.96 9.68 12.36
C GLU A 120 -17.58 8.58 11.48
N MET A 121 -17.02 8.35 10.29
CA MET A 121 -17.45 7.34 9.33
C MET A 121 -16.72 6.00 9.51
N GLY A 122 -15.76 5.91 10.41
CA GLY A 122 -14.94 4.72 10.67
C GLY A 122 -13.76 4.54 9.71
N ASN A 123 -13.33 5.56 8.97
CA ASN A 123 -12.12 5.52 8.16
C ASN A 123 -10.90 5.90 8.99
N SER A 124 -9.76 5.23 8.76
CA SER A 124 -8.49 5.58 9.42
C SER A 124 -8.06 7.01 9.08
N LEU A 125 -7.71 7.79 10.10
CA LEU A 125 -7.23 9.16 9.90
C LEU A 125 -5.86 9.18 9.22
N ASN A 126 -5.74 9.92 8.13
CA ASN A 126 -4.47 10.21 7.46
C ASN A 126 -4.35 11.72 7.21
N PHE A 127 -3.27 12.18 6.58
CA PHE A 127 -3.04 13.62 6.37
C PHE A 127 -4.08 14.32 5.48
N ALA A 128 -4.87 13.57 4.72
CA ALA A 128 -5.96 14.10 3.89
C ALA A 128 -7.32 14.10 4.59
N ALA A 129 -7.42 13.57 5.82
CA ALA A 129 -8.65 13.65 6.61
C ALA A 129 -8.89 15.09 7.06
N ASP A 130 -10.15 15.54 6.99
CA ASP A 130 -10.53 16.93 7.30
C ASP A 130 -10.19 17.29 8.75
N GLU A 131 -10.34 16.35 9.68
CA GLU A 131 -9.99 16.51 11.08
C GLU A 131 -8.49 16.78 11.27
N VAL A 132 -7.63 16.13 10.47
CA VAL A 132 -6.18 16.35 10.52
C VAL A 132 -5.82 17.71 9.92
N LEU A 133 -6.48 18.11 8.85
CA LEU A 133 -6.32 19.45 8.25
C LEU A 133 -6.75 20.55 9.24
N GLU A 134 -7.87 20.37 9.93
CA GLU A 134 -8.35 21.28 10.97
C GLU A 134 -7.38 21.36 12.16
N MET A 135 -6.97 20.22 12.72
CA MET A 135 -6.02 20.16 13.84
C MET A 135 -4.67 20.80 13.51
N THR A 136 -4.22 20.69 12.26
CA THR A 136 -2.97 21.31 11.79
C THR A 136 -3.13 22.75 11.32
N GLY A 137 -4.36 23.26 11.19
CA GLY A 137 -4.65 24.59 10.67
C GLY A 137 -4.25 24.77 9.20
N THR A 138 -4.30 23.69 8.41
CA THR A 138 -3.88 23.69 7.00
C THR A 138 -5.03 23.32 6.07
N THR A 139 -4.86 23.59 4.77
CA THR A 139 -5.89 23.26 3.74
C THR A 139 -5.40 22.21 2.76
N ARG A 140 -4.12 21.82 2.82
CA ARG A 140 -3.52 20.87 1.90
C ARG A 140 -2.78 19.80 2.69
N PRO A 141 -3.02 18.51 2.40
CA PRO A 141 -2.36 17.41 3.10
C PRO A 141 -0.84 17.44 2.92
N VAL A 142 -0.40 17.65 1.68
CA VAL A 142 1.02 17.70 1.32
C VAL A 142 1.33 19.00 0.57
N PRO A 143 2.37 19.75 0.97
CA PRO A 143 3.28 19.49 2.09
C PRO A 143 2.78 20.05 3.44
N ASP A 144 1.72 20.86 3.44
CA ASP A 144 1.42 21.77 4.54
C ASP A 144 1.06 21.04 5.84
N ALA A 145 0.11 20.09 5.81
CA ALA A 145 -0.30 19.33 7.00
C ALA A 145 0.86 18.51 7.58
N VAL A 146 1.65 17.84 6.72
CA VAL A 146 2.83 17.08 7.17
C VAL A 146 3.84 17.99 7.87
N ARG A 147 4.12 19.19 7.31
CA ARG A 147 5.04 20.15 7.93
C ARG A 147 4.52 20.66 9.28
N ALA A 148 3.24 21.03 9.34
CA ALA A 148 2.61 21.48 10.58
C ALA A 148 2.58 20.38 11.65
N PHE A 149 2.39 19.13 11.24
CA PHE A 149 2.36 17.98 12.13
C PHE A 149 3.72 17.68 12.75
N PHE A 150 4.80 17.61 11.97
CA PHE A 150 6.16 17.33 12.48
C PHE A 150 6.87 18.55 13.09
N GLY A 151 6.50 19.76 12.67
CA GLY A 151 7.02 21.03 13.19
C GLY A 151 8.44 21.40 12.74
N THR A 152 9.31 20.42 12.42
CA THR A 152 10.68 20.69 11.97
C THR A 152 11.09 19.85 10.76
N ASP A 153 11.79 20.48 9.81
CA ASP A 153 12.23 19.82 8.58
C ASP A 153 13.15 18.60 8.81
N PRO A 154 14.10 18.61 9.77
CA PRO A 154 14.92 17.42 10.05
C PRO A 154 14.12 16.20 10.49
N HIS A 155 13.03 16.38 11.25
CA HIS A 155 12.16 15.27 11.65
C HIS A 155 11.41 14.68 10.46
N ILE A 156 10.96 15.52 9.53
CA ILE A 156 10.29 15.10 8.31
C ILE A 156 11.26 14.30 7.42
N GLU A 157 12.49 14.80 7.26
CA GLU A 157 13.49 14.12 6.43
C GLU A 157 13.94 12.78 7.03
N GLY A 158 14.15 12.72 8.34
CA GLY A 158 14.45 11.47 9.06
C GLY A 158 13.32 10.45 8.98
N ALA A 159 12.08 10.89 9.17
CA ALA A 159 10.89 10.04 9.02
C ALA A 159 10.76 9.49 7.60
N ALA A 160 10.94 10.33 6.57
CA ALA A 160 10.88 9.88 5.18
C ALA A 160 11.99 8.86 4.85
N LEU A 161 13.19 9.03 5.40
CA LEU A 161 14.28 8.07 5.23
C LEU A 161 13.92 6.69 5.82
N ALA A 162 13.41 6.66 7.06
CA ALA A 162 12.98 5.42 7.71
C ALA A 162 11.89 4.69 6.91
N ILE A 163 10.95 5.44 6.33
CA ILE A 163 9.92 4.89 5.43
C ILE A 163 10.56 4.27 4.18
N LEU A 164 11.49 4.96 3.53
CA LEU A 164 12.16 4.46 2.33
C LEU A 164 13.00 3.21 2.61
N GLU A 165 13.69 3.16 3.75
CA GLU A 165 14.42 1.97 4.21
C GLU A 165 13.48 0.78 4.40
N SER A 166 12.34 0.99 5.08
CA SER A 166 11.31 -0.06 5.25
C SER A 166 10.69 -0.52 3.92
N ALA A 167 10.66 0.36 2.91
CA ALA A 167 10.23 0.06 1.56
C ALA A 167 11.34 -0.61 0.70
N GLY A 168 12.51 -0.89 1.27
CA GLY A 168 13.62 -1.55 0.57
C GLY A 168 14.37 -0.64 -0.41
N TYR A 169 14.28 0.68 -0.24
CA TYR A 169 15.11 1.66 -0.94
C TYR A 169 16.40 2.00 -0.18
N GLY A 170 16.67 1.33 0.94
CA GLY A 170 17.92 1.44 1.69
C GLY A 170 19.07 0.63 1.07
N ASP A 171 20.29 0.91 1.49
CA ASP A 171 21.53 0.33 0.95
C ASP A 171 21.91 -1.04 1.55
N THR A 172 21.13 -1.57 2.50
CA THR A 172 21.46 -2.83 3.19
C THR A 172 20.89 -4.03 2.45
N VAL A 173 21.77 -4.74 1.73
CA VAL A 173 21.49 -6.08 1.21
C VAL A 173 22.21 -7.08 2.11
N ASP A 174 21.45 -7.86 2.88
CA ASP A 174 22.00 -8.98 3.63
C ASP A 174 22.38 -10.09 2.65
N VAL A 175 23.65 -10.12 2.25
CA VAL A 175 24.19 -11.19 1.41
C VAL A 175 24.40 -12.42 2.28
N VAL A 176 23.50 -13.39 2.15
CA VAL A 176 23.69 -14.71 2.77
C VAL A 176 24.83 -15.44 2.04
N ASP A 177 25.91 -15.74 2.74
CA ASP A 177 27.01 -16.56 2.21
C ASP A 177 26.49 -18.00 1.96
N PRO A 178 26.50 -18.48 0.70
CA PRO A 178 25.98 -19.80 0.34
C PRO A 178 26.76 -20.97 0.97
N THR A 179 27.94 -20.72 1.56
CA THR A 179 28.78 -21.76 2.19
C THR A 179 28.57 -21.89 3.70
N SER A 180 27.85 -20.95 4.33
CA SER A 180 27.63 -20.90 5.78
C SER A 180 26.87 -22.13 6.34
N LEU A 181 26.08 -22.81 5.50
CA LEU A 181 25.33 -24.03 5.87
C LEU A 181 26.05 -25.35 5.58
N SER A 182 27.15 -25.33 4.81
CA SER A 182 27.85 -26.57 4.41
C SER A 182 28.90 -27.03 5.45
N SER A 183 29.13 -26.26 6.51
CA SER A 183 30.20 -26.52 7.50
C SER A 183 29.71 -27.19 8.79
N MET A 184 28.45 -27.63 8.85
CA MET A 184 27.87 -28.34 10.00
C MET A 184 27.52 -29.82 9.72
N SER A 185 28.15 -30.44 8.71
CA SER A 185 28.02 -31.88 8.44
C SER A 185 29.21 -32.66 8.97
#